data_AF-A0A496TNG5-F1
#
_entry.id   AF-A0A496TNG5-F1
#
_cell.length_a   1.000
_cell.length_b   1.000
_cell.length_c   1.000
_cell.angle_alpha   90.00
_cell.angle_beta   90.00
_cell.angle_gamma   90.00
#
_symmetry.space_group_name_H-M   'P 1'
#
loop_
_entity.id
_entity.type
_entity.pdbx_description
1 polymer ?
#
loop_
_entity_poly.entity_id
_entity_poly.type
_entity_poly.pdbx_seq_one_letter_code
_entity_poly.pdbx_strand_id
1 'polypeptide(L)' 'MNYEELRQFFLQHLPQDLYVYNEFHALIDYVGHHFCRREPNCEICPLKNELPQQNQMKEES' A
#
# COMPACT_ATOMS: atom_id res chain seq x y z
N MET A 1 -9.52 6.11 -11.09
CA MET A 1 -9.82 5.28 -9.91
C MET A 1 -10.81 6.00 -9.05
N ASN A 2 -12.07 5.60 -9.09
CA ASN A 2 -13.09 5.99 -8.12
C ASN A 2 -13.20 4.93 -7.01
N TYR A 3 -13.98 5.22 -5.96
CA TYR A 3 -14.14 4.31 -4.82
C TYR A 3 -14.72 2.94 -5.22
N GLU A 4 -15.69 2.91 -6.14
CA GLU A 4 -16.34 1.66 -6.55
C GLU A 4 -15.41 0.79 -7.40
N GLU A 5 -14.62 1.37 -8.29
CA GLU A 5 -13.56 0.67 -9.04
C GLU A 5 -12.56 0.01 -8.10
N LEU A 6 -12.12 0.75 -7.08
CA LEU A 6 -11.20 0.23 -6.07
C LEU A 6 -11.84 -0.90 -5.25
N ARG A 7 -13.09 -0.72 -4.83
CA ARG A 7 -13.85 -1.75 -4.10
C ARG A 7 -14.02 -3.03 -4.92
N GLN A 8 -14.40 -2.92 -6.18
CA GLN A 8 -14.55 -4.07 -7.08
C GLN A 8 -13.22 -4.81 -7.25
N PHE A 9 -12.11 -4.09 -7.41
CA PHE A 9 -10.78 -4.70 -7.50
C PHE A 9 -10.48 -5.58 -6.28
N PHE A 10 -10.73 -5.09 -5.06
CA PHE A 10 -10.52 -5.88 -3.85
C PHE A 10 -11.47 -7.08 -3.76
N LEU A 11 -12.76 -6.91 -4.06
CA LEU A 11 -13.74 -8.01 -4.04
C LEU A 11 -13.42 -9.12 -5.06
N GLN A 12 -12.73 -8.79 -6.15
CA GLN A 12 -12.33 -9.76 -7.18
C GLN A 12 -11.07 -10.54 -6.82
N HIS A 13 -10.18 -9.97 -6.01
CA HIS A 13 -8.86 -10.55 -5.72
C HIS A 13 -8.73 -11.11 -4.29
N LEU A 14 -9.63 -10.73 -3.38
CA LEU A 14 -9.63 -11.21 -2.01
C LEU A 14 -10.78 -12.19 -1.76
N PRO A 15 -10.60 -13.16 -0.84
CA PRO A 15 -11.70 -13.94 -0.29
C PRO A 15 -12.79 -13.03 0.25
N GLN A 16 -14.06 -13.42 0.07
CA GLN A 16 -15.20 -12.72 0.64
C GLN A 16 -15.32 -12.98 2.15
N ASP A 17 -14.33 -12.51 2.91
CA ASP A 17 -14.21 -12.67 4.34
C ASP A 17 -13.91 -11.30 5.00
N LEU A 18 -14.76 -10.91 5.95
CA LEU A 18 -14.63 -9.67 6.70
C LEU A 18 -13.30 -9.58 7.46
N TYR A 19 -12.81 -10.70 7.97
CA TYR A 19 -11.52 -10.76 8.66
C TYR A 19 -10.38 -10.38 7.71
N VAL A 20 -10.37 -10.98 6.52
CA VAL A 20 -9.35 -10.70 5.49
C VAL A 20 -9.40 -9.23 5.08
N TYR A 21 -10.59 -8.66 4.85
CA TYR A 21 -10.71 -7.25 4.52
C TYR A 21 -10.17 -6.31 5.62
N ASN A 22 -10.48 -6.61 6.89
CA ASN A 22 -10.00 -5.82 8.01
C ASN A 22 -8.47 -5.92 8.17
N GLU A 23 -7.92 -7.11 8.00
CA GLU A 23 -6.47 -7.35 8.06
C GLU A 23 -5.75 -6.59 6.93
N PHE A 24 -6.24 -6.70 5.69
CA PHE A 24 -5.67 -5.95 4.56
C PHE A 24 -5.72 -4.44 4.78
N HIS A 25 -6.83 -3.92 5.29
CA HIS A 25 -6.94 -2.49 5.63
C HIS A 25 -5.90 -2.11 6.69
N ALA A 26 -5.78 -2.88 7.77
CA ALA A 26 -4.80 -2.63 8.83
C ALA A 26 -3.35 -2.70 8.32
N LEU A 27 -3.03 -3.61 7.40
CA LEU A 27 -1.71 -3.72 6.79
C LEU A 27 -1.38 -2.50 5.91
N ILE A 28 -2.32 -2.06 5.07
CA ILE A 28 -2.15 -0.87 4.23
C ILE A 28 -1.98 0.38 5.10
N ASP A 29 -2.84 0.51 6.12
CA ASP A 29 -2.79 1.60 7.09
C ASP A 29 -1.44 1.65 7.82
N TYR A 30 -1.00 0.51 8.37
CA TYR A 30 0.31 0.39 9.02
C TYR A 30 1.45 0.77 8.08
N VAL A 31 1.45 0.27 6.84
CA VAL A 31 2.52 0.58 5.88
C VAL A 31 2.54 2.07 5.51
N GLY A 32 1.37 2.65 5.24
CA GLY A 32 1.24 4.08 4.97
C GLY A 32 1.68 4.95 6.15
N HIS A 33 1.22 4.58 7.35
CA HIS A 33 1.51 5.31 8.57
C HIS A 33 2.91 5.11 9.10
N HIS A 34 3.65 4.05 8.76
CA HIS A 34 5.00 3.82 9.30
C HIS A 34 6.12 3.99 8.28
N PHE A 35 5.88 3.71 6.99
CA PHE A 35 6.91 3.74 5.96
C PHE A 35 6.61 4.71 4.81
N CYS A 36 5.37 4.70 4.28
CA CYS A 36 4.99 5.52 3.12
C CYS A 36 4.40 6.87 3.54
N ARG A 37 5.13 7.57 4.43
CA ARG A 37 4.80 8.93 4.90
C ARG A 37 5.21 9.97 3.85
N ARG A 38 5.05 11.27 4.18
CA ARG A 38 5.52 12.39 3.33
C ARG A 38 6.95 12.21 2.85
N GLU A 39 7.85 11.83 3.75
CA GLU A 39 9.20 11.37 3.42
C GLU A 39 9.20 9.84 3.56
N PRO A 40 9.20 9.09 2.44
CA PRO A 40 9.05 7.65 2.48
C PRO A 40 10.34 6.96 2.93
N ASN A 41 10.23 6.02 3.86
CA ASN A 41 11.37 5.20 4.28
C ASN A 41 11.36 3.85 3.56
N CYS A 42 11.62 3.91 2.25
CA CYS A 42 11.61 2.73 1.37
C CYS A 42 12.68 1.70 1.72
N GLU A 43 13.79 2.10 2.36
CA GLU A 43 14.91 1.21 2.68
C GLU A 43 14.55 0.11 3.68
N ILE A 44 13.65 0.41 4.62
CA ILE A 44 13.16 -0.53 5.63
C ILE A 44 11.70 -0.95 5.39
N CYS A 45 11.09 -0.46 4.31
CA CYS A 45 9.70 -0.77 3.99
C CYS A 45 9.55 -2.26 3.66
N PRO A 46 8.55 -2.96 4.21
CA PRO A 46 8.32 -4.38 3.88
C PRO A 46 8.03 -4.60 2.39
N LEU A 47 7.57 -3.56 1.68
CA LEU A 47 7.29 -3.62 0.24
C LEU A 47 8.50 -3.30 -0.63
N LYS A 48 9.70 -3.05 -0.07
CA LYS A 48 10.89 -2.60 -0.80
C LYS A 48 11.17 -3.37 -2.09
N ASN A 49 11.06 -4.71 -2.05
CA ASN A 49 11.37 -5.56 -3.20
C ASN A 49 10.27 -5.56 -4.28
N GLU A 50 9.05 -5.15 -3.92
CA GLU A 50 7.89 -5.06 -4.82
C GLU A 50 7.72 -3.66 -5.40
N LEU A 51 8.49 -2.68 -4.92
CA LEU A 51 8.44 -1.32 -5.43
C LEU A 51 9.04 -1.26 -6.84
N PRO A 52 8.42 -0.52 -7.77
CA PRO A 52 9.03 -0.25 -9.06
C PRO A 52 10.36 0.48 -8.83
N GLN A 53 11.39 0.14 -9.61
CA GLN A 53 12.75 0.68 -9.49
C GLN A 53 12.87 2.21 -9.67
N GLN A 54 11.74 2.93 -9.81
CA GLN A 54 11.67 4.36 -10.07
C GLN A 54 11.22 5.20 -8.87
N ASN A 55 10.85 4.59 -7.73
CA ASN A 55 10.43 5.32 -6.52
C ASN A 55 11.60 5.76 -5.61
N GLN A 56 12.73 6.11 -6.20
CA GLN A 56 13.69 7.00 -5.57
C GLN A 56 13.24 8.43 -5.89
N MET A 57 12.27 8.96 -5.13
CA MET A 57 12.11 10.41 -5.05
C MET A 57 13.40 10.96 -4.44
N LYS A 58 14.35 11.31 -5.31
CA LYS A 58 15.41 12.24 -4.96
C LYS A 58 14.72 13.59 -4.76
N GLU A 59 14.94 14.18 -3.59
CA GLU A 59 15.02 15.64 -3.50
C GLU A 59 16.00 16.10 -4.58
N GLU A 60 15.48 16.70 -5.65
CA GLU A 60 16.29 17.51 -6.56
C GLU A 60 16.26 18.95 -6.05
N SER A 61 17.48 19.43 -5.84
CA SER A 61 17.90 20.71 -5.27
C SER A 61 17.84 21.86 -6.27
#